data_AF-A0AAV0TKM6-F1
#
_entry.id   AF-A0AAV0TKM6-F1
#
_cell.length_a   1.000
_cell.length_b   1.000
_cell.length_c   1.000
_cell.angle_alpha   90.00
_cell.angle_beta   90.00
_cell.angle_gamma   90.00
#
_symmetry.space_group_name_H-M   'P 1'
#
loop_
_entity.id
_entity.type
_entity.pdbx_description
1 polymer ?
#
loop_
_entity_poly.entity_id
_entity_poly.type
_entity_poly.pdbx_seq_one_letter_code
_entity_poly.pdbx_strand_id
1 'polypeptide(L)'
;MRCKKRVPTDTLMPIIQAGVIPSCLEPNCRGVLKPEITFFGEILDDKVSTTITKDRLQADLLLVIGTSLKVAPVMEIPGYLPSHIPQVVINKTALKKKK
;
A
#
# COMPACT_ATOMS: atom_id res chain seq x y z
N MET A 1 -16.40 0.47 6.29
CA MET A 1 -16.69 1.89 6.60
C MET A 1 -18.04 2.15 7.30
N ARG A 2 -18.79 1.14 7.79
CA ARG A 2 -19.76 1.32 8.91
C ARG A 2 -19.73 0.12 9.85
N CYS A 3 -19.94 -1.08 9.31
CA CYS A 3 -19.93 -2.33 10.07
C CYS A 3 -18.60 -3.09 10.04
N LYS A 4 -17.57 -2.57 9.34
CA LYS A 4 -16.26 -3.23 9.09
C LYS A 4 -16.31 -4.63 8.45
N LYS A 5 -17.48 -5.09 8.00
CA LYS A 5 -17.62 -6.38 7.29
C LYS A 5 -16.78 -6.38 6.02
N ARG A 6 -16.10 -7.52 5.80
CA ARG A 6 -15.34 -7.83 4.59
C ARG A 6 -16.14 -8.81 3.74
N VAL A 7 -16.07 -8.65 2.43
CA VAL A 7 -16.73 -9.50 1.45
C VAL A 7 -15.72 -9.81 0.35
N PRO A 8 -15.64 -11.05 -0.15
CA PRO A 8 -14.74 -11.39 -1.26
C PRO A 8 -15.06 -10.59 -2.53
N THR A 9 -14.02 -10.07 -3.18
CA THR A 9 -14.15 -9.24 -4.40
C THR A 9 -14.89 -9.97 -5.51
N ASP A 10 -14.69 -11.28 -5.67
CA ASP A 10 -15.30 -12.09 -6.74
C ASP A 10 -16.83 -12.02 -6.73
N THR A 11 -17.43 -11.94 -5.54
CA THR A 11 -18.90 -11.81 -5.40
C THR A 11 -19.43 -10.46 -5.86
N LEU A 12 -18.56 -9.44 -5.93
CA LEU A 12 -18.90 -8.07 -6.32
C LEU A 12 -18.54 -7.79 -7.78
N MET A 13 -17.76 -8.65 -8.44
CA MET A 13 -17.28 -8.41 -9.80
C MET A 13 -18.39 -8.11 -10.81
N PRO A 14 -19.53 -8.83 -10.86
CA PRO A 14 -20.60 -8.52 -11.80
C PRO A 14 -21.16 -7.10 -11.61
N ILE A 15 -21.28 -6.64 -10.36
CA ILE A 15 -21.79 -5.31 -9.99
C ILE A 15 -20.76 -4.24 -10.38
N ILE A 16 -19.48 -4.46 -10.05
CA ILE A 16 -18.38 -3.54 -10.36
C ILE A 16 -18.22 -3.38 -11.88
N GLN A 17 -18.24 -4.49 -12.63
CA GLN A 17 -18.12 -4.48 -14.09
C GLN A 17 -19.32 -3.81 -14.78
N ALA A 18 -20.51 -3.87 -14.17
CA ALA A 18 -21.68 -3.13 -14.63
C ALA A 18 -21.62 -1.62 -14.30
N GLY A 19 -20.56 -1.13 -13.62
CA GLY A 19 -20.42 0.27 -13.22
C GLY A 19 -21.30 0.67 -12.04
N VAL A 20 -21.86 -0.31 -11.31
CA VAL A 20 -22.73 -0.07 -10.16
C VAL A 20 -21.89 -0.02 -8.87
N ILE A 21 -22.19 0.93 -7.98
CA ILE A 21 -21.48 1.09 -6.71
C ILE A 21 -21.94 -0.01 -5.72
N PRO A 22 -21.05 -0.90 -5.24
CA PRO A 22 -21.45 -1.98 -4.35
C PRO A 22 -21.78 -1.45 -2.94
N SER A 23 -22.96 -1.80 -2.43
CA SER A 23 -23.43 -1.48 -1.09
C SER A 23 -23.36 -2.68 -0.14
N CYS A 24 -23.22 -2.41 1.16
CA CYS A 24 -23.26 -3.43 2.19
C CYS A 24 -24.66 -4.03 2.33
N LEU A 25 -24.76 -5.36 2.38
CA LEU A 25 -26.02 -6.11 2.52
C LEU A 25 -26.40 -6.38 3.99
N GLU A 26 -25.58 -5.95 4.96
CA GLU A 26 -25.87 -6.17 6.36
C GLU A 26 -27.13 -5.41 6.81
N PRO A 27 -28.02 -6.05 7.59
CA PRO A 27 -29.16 -5.36 8.20
C PRO A 27 -28.69 -4.10 8.92
N ASN A 28 -29.36 -2.98 8.67
CA ASN A 28 -29.03 -1.66 9.22
C ASN A 28 -27.69 -1.04 8.76
N CYS A 29 -26.96 -1.66 7.82
CA CYS A 29 -25.74 -1.09 7.25
C CYS A 29 -25.96 -0.57 5.83
N ARG A 30 -26.36 0.69 5.69
CA ARG A 30 -26.48 1.36 4.38
C ARG A 30 -25.16 1.95 3.87
N GLY A 31 -24.04 1.26 4.13
CA GLY A 31 -22.69 1.74 3.77
C GLY A 31 -22.25 1.27 2.39
N VAL A 32 -21.33 2.01 1.76
CA VAL A 32 -20.64 1.57 0.53
C VAL A 32 -19.51 0.60 0.89
N LEU A 33 -19.28 -0.40 0.03
CA LEU A 33 -18.14 -1.31 0.13
C LEU A 33 -16.91 -0.63 -0.50
N LYS A 34 -15.89 -0.39 0.32
CA LYS A 34 -14.58 0.10 -0.11
C LYS A 34 -13.65 -1.10 -0.29
N PRO A 35 -12.89 -1.21 -1.39
CA PRO A 35 -11.81 -2.18 -1.50
C PRO A 35 -10.82 -2.06 -0.34
N GLU A 36 -10.19 -3.17 0.03
CA GLU A 36 -9.16 -3.19 1.06
C GLU A 36 -7.84 -2.62 0.53
N ILE A 37 -7.82 -1.30 0.34
CA ILE A 37 -6.64 -0.52 -0.04
C ILE A 37 -6.53 0.69 0.87
N THR A 38 -5.31 1.17 1.08
CA THR A 38 -5.03 2.39 1.84
C THR A 38 -5.25 3.61 0.96
N PHE A 39 -6.17 4.49 1.33
CA PHE A 39 -6.38 5.78 0.67
C PHE A 39 -5.38 6.81 1.23
N PHE A 40 -5.18 7.92 0.51
CA PHE A 40 -4.42 9.04 1.08
C PHE A 40 -5.07 9.55 2.36
N GLY A 41 -4.25 9.77 3.38
CA GLY A 41 -4.69 10.18 4.72
C GLY A 41 -5.11 9.03 5.63
N GLU A 42 -5.25 7.80 5.11
CA GLU A 42 -5.40 6.62 5.96
C GLU A 42 -4.03 6.11 6.44
N ILE A 43 -4.03 5.52 7.64
CA ILE A 43 -2.85 4.88 8.21
C ILE A 43 -2.58 3.60 7.42
N LEU A 44 -1.31 3.38 7.06
CA LEU A 44 -0.85 2.15 6.44
C LEU A 44 -0.91 1.00 7.47
N ASP A 45 -1.17 -0.23 7.04
CA ASP A 45 -1.18 -1.39 7.94
C ASP A 45 0.13 -1.46 8.75
N ASP A 46 0.03 -1.55 10.08
CA ASP A 46 1.15 -1.60 11.01
C ASP A 46 2.14 -2.73 10.66
N LYS A 47 1.65 -3.81 10.04
CA LYS A 47 2.48 -4.90 9.54
C LYS A 47 3.59 -4.42 8.62
N VAL A 48 3.36 -3.38 7.82
CA VAL A 48 4.38 -2.82 6.92
C VAL A 48 5.54 -2.25 7.73
N SER A 49 5.25 -1.42 8.73
CA SER A 49 6.27 -0.83 9.61
C SER A 49 7.04 -1.89 10.40
N THR A 50 6.33 -2.87 10.97
CA THR A 50 6.95 -3.99 11.70
C THR A 50 7.86 -4.82 10.81
N THR A 51 7.42 -5.13 9.58
CA THR A 51 8.19 -5.92 8.63
C THR A 51 9.45 -5.17 8.19
N ILE A 52 9.33 -3.90 7.82
CA ILE A 52 10.49 -3.07 7.44
C ILE A 52 11.51 -2.98 8.58
N THR A 53 11.05 -2.83 9.83
CA THR A 53 11.95 -2.77 11.01
C THR A 53 12.72 -4.07 11.19
N LYS A 54 12.06 -5.22 10.99
CA LYS A 54 12.69 -6.54 11.07
C LYS A 54 13.67 -6.76 9.92
N ASP A 55 13.26 -6.44 8.70
CA ASP A 55 14.04 -6.66 7.48
C ASP A 55 15.25 -5.75 7.40
N ARG A 56 15.20 -4.56 8.00
CA ARG A 56 16.33 -3.63 8.10
C ARG A 56 17.61 -4.28 8.63
N LEU A 57 17.48 -5.25 9.54
CA LEU A 57 18.63 -5.92 10.17
C LEU A 57 19.15 -7.12 9.36
N GLN A 58 18.40 -7.55 8.34
CA GLN A 58 18.70 -8.76 7.56
C GLN A 58 19.01 -8.46 6.09
N ALA A 59 18.47 -7.37 5.55
CA ALA A 59 18.66 -6.98 4.17
C ALA A 59 20.12 -6.60 3.90
N ASP A 60 20.67 -7.16 2.84
CA ASP A 60 22.02 -6.89 2.33
C ASP A 60 22.01 -6.11 1.00
N LEU A 61 20.84 -5.91 0.37
CA LEU A 61 20.64 -5.15 -0.86
C LEU A 61 19.22 -4.55 -0.89
N LEU A 62 19.09 -3.29 -1.33
CA LEU A 62 17.80 -2.70 -1.68
C LEU A 62 17.66 -2.55 -3.20
N LEU A 63 16.60 -3.13 -3.77
CA LEU A 63 16.25 -2.97 -5.18
C LEU A 63 14.95 -2.17 -5.33
N VAL A 64 15.06 -0.97 -5.90
CA VAL A 64 13.92 -0.09 -6.16
C VAL A 64 13.52 -0.18 -7.63
N ILE A 65 12.34 -0.73 -7.92
CA ILE A 65 11.86 -0.99 -9.29
C ILE A 65 10.56 -0.24 -9.57
N GLY A 66 10.49 0.45 -10.71
CA GLY A 66 9.22 0.92 -11.29
C GLY A 66 8.44 1.92 -10.43
N THR A 67 9.11 2.62 -9.50
CA THR A 67 8.49 3.59 -8.59
C THR A 67 9.23 4.92 -8.61
N SER A 68 8.50 6.03 -8.46
CA SER A 68 9.09 7.35 -8.32
C SER A 68 9.44 7.72 -6.87
N LEU A 69 9.10 6.87 -5.90
CA LEU A 69 9.27 7.11 -4.46
C LEU A 69 8.80 8.51 -4.00
N LYS A 70 7.53 8.85 -4.28
CA LYS A 70 6.97 10.17 -3.90
C LYS A 70 5.97 10.13 -2.74
N VAL A 71 5.51 8.94 -2.36
CA VAL A 71 4.43 8.75 -1.40
C VAL A 71 4.99 8.17 -0.10
N ALA A 72 4.78 8.89 0.99
CA ALA A 72 5.08 8.41 2.33
C ALA A 72 4.06 7.34 2.76
N PRO A 73 4.46 6.37 3.60
CA PRO A 73 5.79 6.22 4.22
C PRO A 73 6.81 5.47 3.36
N VAL A 74 6.39 4.80 2.29
CA VAL A 74 7.26 3.90 1.48
C VAL A 74 8.49 4.61 0.90
N MET A 75 8.36 5.91 0.57
CA MET A 75 9.50 6.69 0.07
C MET A 75 10.68 6.84 1.05
N GLU A 76 10.47 6.53 2.34
CA GLU A 76 11.48 6.69 3.39
C GLU A 76 12.37 5.45 3.57
N ILE A 77 11.95 4.30 3.03
CA ILE A 77 12.65 3.01 3.15
C ILE A 77 14.14 3.11 2.76
N PRO A 78 14.54 3.76 1.64
CA PRO A 78 15.96 3.86 1.28
C PRO A 78 16.80 4.60 2.32
N GLY A 79 16.23 5.61 2.99
CA GLY A 79 16.89 6.35 4.07
C GLY A 79 16.81 5.63 5.42
N TYR A 80 15.90 4.67 5.55
CA TYR A 80 15.77 3.85 6.74
C TYR A 80 16.76 2.67 6.75
N LEU A 81 17.35 2.25 5.63
CA LEU A 81 18.37 1.20 5.65
C LEU A 81 19.76 1.75 6.05
N PRO A 82 20.63 0.92 6.66
CA PRO A 82 22.02 1.31 6.93
C PRO A 82 22.74 1.72 5.63
N SER A 83 23.62 2.72 5.72
CA SER A 83 24.30 3.31 4.55
C SER A 83 25.25 2.36 3.81
N HIS A 84 25.69 1.27 4.44
CA HIS A 84 26.55 0.28 3.81
C HIS A 84 25.78 -0.68 2.89
N ILE A 85 24.45 -0.72 2.99
CA ILE A 85 23.60 -1.56 2.15
C ILE A 85 23.55 -0.95 0.74
N PRO A 86 24.01 -1.67 -0.30
CA PRO A 86 23.90 -1.21 -1.68
C PRO A 86 22.44 -0.95 -2.05
N GLN A 87 22.22 0.10 -2.83
CA GLN A 87 20.89 0.49 -3.32
C GLN A 87 20.92 0.59 -4.84
N VAL A 88 20.11 -0.23 -5.50
CA VAL A 88 20.02 -0.29 -6.97
C VAL A 88 18.64 0.19 -7.39
N VAL A 89 18.61 1.04 -8.42
CA VAL A 89 17.36 1.58 -8.97
C VAL A 89 17.20 1.12 -10.41
N ILE A 90 16.09 0.44 -10.69
CA ILE A 90 15.67 0.09 -12.05
C ILE A 90 14.38 0.85 -12.33
N ASN A 91 14.51 1.99 -13.01
CA ASN A 91 13.35 2.83 -13.30
C ASN A 91 13.47 3.55 -14.64
N LYS A 92 12.33 3.86 -15.25
CA LYS A 92 12.27 4.61 -16.51
C LYS A 92 12.87 6.02 -16.39
N THR A 93 12.78 6.62 -15.20
CA THR A 93 13.31 7.95 -14.92
C THR A 93 14.20 7.92 -13.69
N ALA A 94 15.28 8.70 -13.70
CA ALA A 94 16.13 8.87 -12.54
C ALA A 94 15.35 9.39 -11.33
N LEU A 95 15.65 8.86 -10.15
CA LEU A 95 15.10 9.38 -8.89
C LEU A 95 15.87 10.64 -8.50
N LYS A 96 15.13 11.72 -8.24
CA LYS A 96 15.74 12.94 -7.70
C LYS A 96 16.07 12.67 -6.24
N LYS A 97 17.34 12.77 -5.86
CA LYS A 97 17.73 12.78 -4.44
C LYS A 97 17.02 13.95 -3.77
N LYS A 98 16.36 13.72 -2.64
CA LYS A 98 15.93 14.83 -1.77
C LYS A 98 17.21 15.57 -1.34
N LYS A 99 17.23 16.89 -1.53
CA LYS A 99 18.26 17.76 -0.95
C LYS A 99 18.14 17.73 0.57
#